data_AF-A0A3D0U736-F1
#
_entry.id   AF-A0A3D0U736-F1
#
_cell.length_a   1.000
_cell.length_b   1.000
_cell.length_c   1.000
_cell.angle_alpha   90.00
_cell.angle_beta   90.00
_cell.angle_gamma   90.00
#
_symmetry.space_group_name_H-M   'P 1'
#
loop_
_entity.id
_entity.type
_entity.pdbx_description
1 polymer ?
#
loop_
_entity_poly.entity_id
_entity_poly.type
_entity_poly.pdbx_seq_one_letter_code
_entity_poly.pdbx_strand_id
1 'polypeptide(L)'
;MGMLSNPVKDVKRLNEIVSILIKYGFGDMMRRMGLSNTVEQASRLIRSPISNEMLNMKPPARFRCAIEEMGPTFIKLGQILATRVDLFSPMMIHELEKLQDDAPVMPY
;
A
#
# COMPACT_ATOMS: atom_id res chain seq x y z
N MET A 1 -15.25 -18.17 -22.44
CA MET A 1 -15.56 -18.16 -21.00
C MET A 1 -14.69 -17.10 -20.35
N GLY A 2 -15.28 -16.05 -19.77
CA GLY A 2 -14.62 -15.20 -18.78
C GLY A 2 -14.12 -13.83 -19.24
N MET A 3 -15.00 -12.83 -19.40
CA MET A 3 -14.67 -11.41 -19.22
C MET A 3 -15.93 -10.63 -18.81
N LEU A 4 -16.45 -10.94 -17.63
CA LEU A 4 -17.29 -9.98 -16.91
C LEU A 4 -16.48 -9.55 -15.70
N SER A 5 -15.74 -8.45 -15.86
CA SER A 5 -15.23 -7.65 -14.74
C SER A 5 -16.44 -7.37 -13.86
N ASN A 6 -16.52 -8.05 -12.72
CA ASN A 6 -17.66 -7.86 -11.83
C ASN A 6 -17.39 -6.55 -11.08
N PRO A 7 -18.11 -5.45 -11.37
CA PRO A 7 -17.78 -4.12 -10.83
C PRO A 7 -17.75 -4.13 -9.30
N VAL A 8 -18.53 -5.02 -8.70
CA VAL A 8 -18.59 -5.24 -7.25
C VAL A 8 -17.25 -5.75 -6.69
N LYS A 9 -16.52 -6.61 -7.41
CA LYS A 9 -15.21 -7.12 -6.99
C LYS A 9 -14.15 -6.02 -7.05
N ASP A 10 -14.17 -5.20 -8.11
CA ASP A 10 -13.20 -4.12 -8.29
C ASP A 10 -13.36 -3.04 -7.21
N VAL A 11 -14.61 -2.69 -6.87
CA VAL A 11 -14.91 -1.76 -5.77
C VAL A 11 -14.48 -2.33 -4.41
N LYS A 12 -14.70 -3.63 -4.17
CA LYS A 12 -14.23 -4.28 -2.94
C LYS A 12 -12.71 -4.20 -2.81
N ARG A 13 -11.98 -4.48 -3.90
CA ARG A 13 -10.51 -4.41 -3.90
C ARG A 13 -10.01 -2.99 -3.70
N LEU A 14 -10.67 -2.00 -4.29
CA LEU A 14 -10.34 -0.59 -4.07
C LEU A 14 -10.49 -0.19 -2.60
N ASN A 15 -11.63 -0.56 -1.98
CA ASN A 15 -11.86 -0.27 -0.55
C ASN A 15 -10.83 -0.95 0.35
N GLU A 16 -10.39 -2.15 0.01
CA GLU A 16 -9.31 -2.86 0.70
C GLU A 16 -7.98 -2.09 0.60
N ILE A 17 -7.59 -1.68 -0.60
CA ILE A 17 -6.37 -0.88 -0.85
C ILE A 17 -6.40 0.44 -0.06
N VAL A 18 -7.54 1.15 -0.10
CA VAL A 18 -7.70 2.40 0.67
C VAL A 18 -7.62 2.16 2.17
N SER A 19 -8.24 1.07 2.66
CA SER A 19 -8.18 0.67 4.07
C SER A 19 -6.74 0.42 4.52
N ILE A 20 -5.95 -0.29 3.70
CA ILE A 20 -4.52 -0.53 3.96
C ILE A 20 -3.76 0.81 4.02
N LEU A 21 -3.96 1.71 3.06
CA LEU A 21 -3.30 3.01 3.06
C LEU A 21 -3.64 3.85 4.31
N ILE A 22 -4.90 3.82 4.76
CA ILE A 22 -5.30 4.50 6.00
C ILE A 22 -4.66 3.84 7.21
N LYS A 23 -4.63 2.50 7.27
CA LYS A 23 -3.96 1.73 8.33
C LYS A 23 -2.52 2.20 8.51
N TYR A 24 -1.78 2.40 7.41
CA TYR A 24 -0.39 2.89 7.40
C TYR A 24 -0.21 4.41 7.55
N GLY A 25 -1.29 5.15 7.82
CA GLY A 25 -1.24 6.58 8.15
C GLY A 25 -1.34 7.53 6.95
N PHE A 26 -1.68 7.04 5.76
CA PHE A 26 -1.88 7.87 4.55
C PHE A 26 -3.29 8.49 4.46
N GLY A 27 -4.15 8.27 5.44
CA GLY A 27 -5.51 8.80 5.44
C GLY A 27 -5.58 10.33 5.38
N ASP A 28 -4.63 11.04 6.00
CA ASP A 28 -4.61 12.52 5.92
C ASP A 28 -4.26 13.04 4.53
N MET A 29 -3.28 12.42 3.90
CA MET A 29 -2.90 12.72 2.51
C MET A 29 -4.09 12.54 1.57
N MET A 30 -4.82 11.44 1.72
CA MET A 30 -6.01 11.17 0.90
C MET A 30 -7.13 12.20 1.10
N ARG A 31 -7.38 12.63 2.34
CA ARG A 31 -8.35 13.71 2.61
C ARG A 31 -7.96 15.01 1.90
N ARG A 32 -6.67 15.36 1.90
CA ARG A 32 -6.15 16.56 1.19
C ARG A 32 -6.30 16.46 -0.33
N MET A 33 -6.30 15.24 -0.89
CA MET A 33 -6.53 15.00 -2.31
C MET A 33 -8.02 15.01 -2.70
N GLY A 34 -8.94 15.27 -1.77
CA GLY A 34 -10.38 15.27 -2.01
C GLY A 34 -11.05 13.90 -1.92
N LEU A 35 -10.36 12.88 -1.38
CA LEU A 35 -10.88 11.51 -1.24
C LEU A 35 -11.58 11.27 0.11
N SER A 36 -12.09 12.33 0.75
CA SER A 36 -12.65 12.27 2.11
C SER A 36 -13.76 11.22 2.26
N ASN A 37 -14.71 11.16 1.31
CA ASN A 37 -15.82 10.21 1.36
C ASN A 37 -15.35 8.74 1.26
N THR A 38 -14.31 8.47 0.47
CA THR A 38 -13.73 7.13 0.36
C THR A 38 -12.95 6.77 1.63
N VAL A 39 -12.23 7.73 2.20
CA VAL A 39 -11.50 7.56 3.46
C VAL A 39 -12.47 7.27 4.62
N GLU A 40 -13.57 8.00 4.73
CA GLU A 40 -14.58 7.78 5.77
C GLU A 40 -15.28 6.41 5.66
N GLN A 41 -15.51 5.93 4.44
CA GLN A 41 -16.11 4.61 4.22
C GLN A 41 -15.11 3.49 4.54
N ALA A 42 -13.87 3.61 4.08
CA ALA A 42 -12.84 2.61 4.31
C ALA A 42 -12.35 2.59 5.77
N SER A 43 -12.30 3.74 6.45
CA SER A 43 -11.89 3.81 7.87
C SER A 43 -12.83 3.04 8.80
N ARG A 44 -14.13 2.95 8.47
CA ARG A 44 -15.10 2.11 9.20
C ARG A 44 -14.78 0.63 9.14
N LEU A 45 -14.05 0.17 8.13
CA LEU A 45 -13.63 -1.22 7.97
C LEU A 45 -12.38 -1.53 8.81
N ILE A 46 -11.65 -0.51 9.26
CA ILE A 46 -10.45 -0.67 10.08
C ILE A 46 -10.89 -0.87 11.53
N ARG A 47 -10.97 -2.15 11.94
CA ARG A 47 -11.26 -2.53 13.33
C ARG A 47 -10.03 -2.64 14.22
N SER A 48 -8.82 -2.59 13.66
CA SER A 48 -7.59 -2.80 14.42
C SER A 48 -7.04 -1.47 14.94
N PRO A 49 -6.73 -1.35 16.24
CA PRO A 49 -5.99 -0.19 16.74
C PRO A 49 -4.61 -0.15 16.07
N ILE A 50 -4.18 1.04 15.65
CA ILE A 50 -2.83 1.25 15.10
C ILE A 50 -1.83 0.67 16.10
N SER A 51 -1.02 -0.30 15.68
CA SER A 51 -0.08 -0.96 16.58
C SER A 51 1.02 0.01 17.03
N ASN A 52 1.54 -0.18 18.24
CA ASN A 52 2.67 0.61 18.74
C ASN A 52 3.90 0.49 17.83
N GLU A 53 4.09 -0.65 17.16
CA GLU A 53 5.13 -0.80 16.14
C GLU A 53 4.93 0.18 14.98
N MET A 54 3.70 0.31 14.46
CA MET A 54 3.40 1.25 13.37
C MET A 54 3.59 2.71 13.78
N LEU A 55 3.29 3.08 15.02
CA LEU A 55 3.52 4.44 15.54
C LEU A 55 5.01 4.81 15.56
N ASN A 56 5.89 3.83 15.78
CA ASN A 56 7.34 4.02 15.80
C ASN A 56 7.98 3.92 14.40
N MET A 57 7.25 3.46 13.38
CA MET A 57 7.77 3.34 12.02
C MET A 57 7.93 4.70 11.33
N LYS A 58 9.10 4.90 10.72
CA LYS A 58 9.34 6.05 9.84
C LYS A 58 8.42 5.99 8.61
N PRO A 59 8.04 7.14 8.02
CA PRO A 59 7.13 7.17 6.86
C PRO A 59 7.55 6.27 5.68
N PRO A 60 8.84 6.18 5.29
CA PRO A 60 9.27 5.26 4.24
C PRO A 60 8.97 3.78 4.53
N ALA A 61 9.21 3.34 5.76
CA ALA A 61 8.94 1.97 6.17
C ALA A 61 7.43 1.66 6.16
N ARG A 62 6.60 2.63 6.59
CA ARG A 62 5.13 2.51 6.51
C ARG A 62 4.64 2.40 5.06
N PHE A 63 5.26 3.11 4.12
CA PHE A 63 4.95 2.99 2.70
C PHE A 63 5.30 1.61 2.14
N ARG A 64 6.51 1.10 2.43
CA ARG A 64 6.92 -0.27 2.05
C ARG A 64 5.92 -1.31 2.56
N CYS A 65 5.60 -1.28 3.86
CA CYS A 65 4.66 -2.23 4.45
C CYS A 65 3.24 -2.11 3.84
N ALA A 66 2.79 -0.90 3.53
CA ALA A 66 1.53 -0.71 2.82
C ALA A 66 1.55 -1.38 1.45
N ILE A 67 2.64 -1.23 0.69
CA ILE A 67 2.83 -1.88 -0.62
C ILE A 67 2.80 -3.41 -0.49
N GLU A 68 3.49 -3.97 0.52
CA GLU A 68 3.51 -5.41 0.79
C GLU A 68 2.10 -5.94 1.09
N GLU A 69 1.36 -5.28 1.99
CA GLU A 69 0.01 -5.69 2.37
C GLU A 69 -1.00 -5.52 1.21
N MET A 70 -0.78 -4.55 0.31
CA MET A 70 -1.55 -4.40 -0.93
C MET A 70 -1.31 -5.53 -1.95
N GLY A 71 -0.27 -6.37 -1.75
CA GLY A 71 -0.06 -7.61 -2.47
C GLY A 71 0.85 -7.53 -3.71
N PRO A 72 0.99 -8.65 -4.45
CA PRO A 72 2.10 -8.86 -5.39
C PRO A 72 2.14 -7.88 -6.56
N THR A 73 1.00 -7.37 -7.01
CA THR A 73 0.97 -6.32 -8.04
C THR A 73 1.63 -5.04 -7.53
N PHE A 74 1.35 -4.63 -6.30
CA PHE A 74 1.94 -3.44 -5.71
C PHE A 74 3.41 -3.65 -5.35
N ILE A 75 3.80 -4.85 -4.93
CA ILE A 75 5.22 -5.21 -4.71
C ILE A 75 6.01 -4.97 -6.01
N LYS A 76 5.53 -5.47 -7.15
CA LYS A 76 6.17 -5.22 -8.45
C LYS A 76 6.24 -3.74 -8.81
N LEU A 77 5.19 -2.98 -8.52
CA LEU A 77 5.22 -1.53 -8.70
C LEU A 77 6.28 -0.87 -7.82
N GLY A 78 6.38 -1.27 -6.55
CA GLY A 78 7.41 -0.79 -5.63
C GLY A 78 8.83 -1.12 -6.10
N GLN A 79 9.05 -2.32 -6.67
CA GLN A 79 10.32 -2.70 -7.30
C GLN A 79 10.67 -1.80 -8.49
N ILE A 80 9.69 -1.47 -9.35
CA ILE A 80 9.90 -0.50 -10.44
C ILE A 80 10.21 0.88 -9.89
N LEU A 81 9.49 1.33 -8.86
CA LEU A 81 9.73 2.64 -8.22
C LEU A 81 11.12 2.71 -7.56
N ALA A 82 11.64 1.59 -7.04
CA ALA A 82 13.00 1.52 -6.48
C ALA A 82 14.08 1.88 -7.51
N THR A 83 13.82 1.65 -8.81
CA THR A 83 14.75 2.02 -9.88
C THR A 83 14.75 3.52 -10.20
N ARG A 84 13.76 4.27 -9.71
CA ARG A 84 13.58 5.71 -9.97
C ARG A 84 14.14 6.57 -8.85
N VAL A 85 15.46 6.49 -8.67
CA VAL A 85 16.22 7.25 -7.66
C VAL A 85 16.10 8.77 -7.80
N ASP A 86 15.66 9.24 -8.98
CA ASP A 86 15.38 10.65 -9.26
C ASP A 86 14.06 11.16 -8.63
N LEU A 87 13.14 10.26 -8.26
CA LEU A 87 11.81 10.60 -7.76
C LEU A 87 11.68 10.57 -6.23
N PHE A 88 12.59 9.87 -5.55
CA PHE A 88 12.45 9.56 -4.13
C PHE A 88 13.73 9.86 -3.35
N SER A 89 13.57 10.16 -2.06
CA SER A 89 14.72 10.36 -1.18
C SER A 89 15.51 9.05 -0.99
N PRO A 90 16.80 9.10 -0.65
CA PRO A 90 17.61 7.91 -0.39
C PRO A 90 16.99 6.97 0.66
N MET A 91 16.34 7.54 1.69
CA MET A 91 15.65 6.74 2.72
C MET A 91 14.44 5.97 2.17
N MET A 92 13.74 6.53 1.18
CA MET A 92 12.63 5.87 0.53
C MET A 92 13.11 4.79 -0.43
N ILE A 93 14.15 5.07 -1.22
CA ILE A 93 14.78 4.06 -2.09
C ILE A 93 15.25 2.87 -1.26
N HIS A 94 15.93 3.09 -0.13
CA HIS A 94 16.40 2.02 0.75
C HIS A 94 15.27 1.12 1.27
N GLU A 95 14.08 1.66 1.54
CA GLU A 95 12.94 0.82 1.93
C GLU A 95 12.30 0.12 0.72
N LEU A 96 12.25 0.74 -0.45
CA LEU A 96 11.71 0.09 -1.65
C LEU A 96 12.62 -1.04 -2.16
N GLU A 97 13.94 -0.94 -1.98
CA GLU A 97 14.90 -2.00 -2.32
C GLU A 97 14.60 -3.30 -1.56
N LYS A 98 14.11 -3.22 -0.31
CA LYS A 98 13.74 -4.40 0.48
C LYS A 98 12.61 -5.22 -0.15
N LEU A 99 11.81 -4.63 -1.04
CA LEU A 99 10.77 -5.34 -1.79
C LEU A 99 11.35 -6.32 -2.82
N GLN A 100 12.65 -6.23 -3.13
CA GLN A 100 13.35 -7.14 -4.04
C GLN A 100 13.81 -8.42 -3.33
N ASP A 101 14.10 -8.33 -2.03
CA ASP A 101 14.66 -9.42 -1.24
C ASP A 101 13.62 -10.50 -0.86
N ASP A 102 12.33 -10.17 -0.90
CA ASP A 102 11.22 -11.05 -0.46
C ASP A 102 10.48 -11.74 -1.63
N ALA A 103 11.05 -11.73 -2.84
CA ALA A 103 10.50 -12.51 -3.94
C ALA A 103 10.77 -14.00 -3.66
N PRO A 104 9.72 -14.84 -3.45
CA PRO A 104 9.94 -16.25 -3.19
C PRO A 104 10.71 -16.86 -4.35
N VAL A 105 11.83 -17.53 -4.04
CA VAL A 105 12.59 -18.32 -5.01
C VAL A 105 11.63 -19.40 -5.53
N MET A 106 11.13 -19.26 -6.75
CA MET A 106 10.33 -20.32 -7.36
C MET A 106 11.29 -21.44 -7.77
N PRO A 107 11.12 -22.68 -7.26
CA PRO A 107 11.88 -23.80 -7.77
C PRO A 107 11.47 -24.08 -9.23
N TYR A 108 12.47 -24.30 -10.08
CA TYR A 108 12.31 -24.72 -11.48
C TYR A 108 12.07 -26.21 -11.61
#